data_AF-A0A7J4K4A0-F1
#
_entry.id   AF-A0A7J4K4A0-F1
#
_cell.length_a   1.000
_cell.length_b   1.000
_cell.length_c   1.000
_cell.angle_alpha   90.00
_cell.angle_beta   90.00
_cell.angle_gamma   90.00
#
_symmetry.space_group_name_H-M   'P 1'
#
loop_
_entity.id
_entity.type
_entity.pdbx_description
1 polymer ?
#
loop_
_entity_poly.entity_id
_entity_poly.type
_entity_poly.pdbx_seq_one_letter_code
_entity_poly.pdbx_strand_id
1 'polypeptide(L)'
;MKTIDDLDVKGKRIVIRVDINSPVEKEGGKIVLNPRILSHARTIKELSQKGARVVVIAHQGRKGDPDFLDLKGHAEVLSQVIKHPITFIDELVGPRAKAAIQNMKDGDVVLLENVRFLDDETKGNAEESAIVKEIAPLADYFFLDALSVAHRGHASVVGFTKKVPSAAGRVLKEEVDALDKIMDSKDITFVFGGSKPEDSLGIMKKWMDDGKIKNALVGGVLGILFLKASGANVGKSEEFLASKGLLEKL
;
A
#
# COMPACT_ATOMS: atom_id res chain seq x y z
N MET A 1 -5.91 -7.43 -15.74
CA MET A 1 -6.37 -7.20 -14.35
C MET A 1 -7.74 -6.55 -14.42
N LYS A 2 -8.76 -7.08 -13.72
CA LYS A 2 -10.08 -6.43 -13.66
C LYS A 2 -10.01 -5.17 -12.80
N THR A 3 -10.89 -4.22 -13.07
CA THR A 3 -10.99 -2.92 -12.39
C THR A 3 -12.44 -2.63 -12.01
N ILE A 4 -12.68 -1.46 -11.40
CA ILE A 4 -14.04 -0.96 -11.10
C ILE A 4 -14.91 -0.90 -12.37
N ASP A 5 -14.33 -0.64 -13.54
CA ASP A 5 -15.08 -0.47 -14.79
C ASP A 5 -15.52 -1.80 -15.42
N ASP A 6 -14.95 -2.92 -14.96
CA ASP A 6 -15.23 -4.27 -15.46
C ASP A 6 -16.28 -5.02 -14.63
N LEU A 7 -16.79 -4.41 -13.55
CA LEU A 7 -17.64 -5.05 -12.55
C LEU A 7 -18.92 -4.24 -12.27
N ASP A 8 -20.04 -4.93 -12.11
CA ASP A 8 -21.26 -4.33 -11.54
C ASP A 8 -21.15 -4.29 -10.01
N VAL A 9 -20.87 -3.10 -9.48
CA VAL A 9 -20.61 -2.89 -8.06
C VAL A 9 -21.85 -2.46 -7.27
N LYS A 10 -22.97 -2.14 -7.93
CA LYS A 10 -24.15 -1.56 -7.26
C LYS A 10 -24.81 -2.60 -6.36
N GLY A 11 -25.03 -2.23 -5.10
CA GLY A 11 -25.62 -3.12 -4.08
C GLY A 11 -24.71 -4.27 -3.65
N LYS A 12 -23.47 -4.34 -4.16
CA LYS A 12 -22.49 -5.38 -3.83
C LYS A 12 -21.65 -4.99 -2.63
N ARG A 13 -21.31 -5.97 -1.80
CA ARG A 13 -20.38 -5.84 -0.67
C ARG A 13 -18.95 -5.97 -1.18
N ILE A 14 -18.21 -4.88 -1.11
CA ILE A 14 -16.83 -4.81 -1.59
C ILE A 14 -15.90 -4.68 -0.41
N VAL A 15 -15.06 -5.69 -0.20
CA VAL A 15 -13.93 -5.56 0.72
C VAL A 15 -12.78 -4.95 -0.06
N ILE A 16 -12.26 -3.80 0.39
CA ILE A 16 -11.16 -3.11 -0.25
C ILE A 16 -9.97 -2.96 0.69
N ARG A 17 -8.81 -3.44 0.25
CA ARG A 17 -7.52 -3.24 0.92
C ARG A 17 -6.83 -2.01 0.37
N VAL A 18 -6.73 -0.97 1.19
CA VAL A 18 -6.05 0.30 0.88
C VAL A 18 -4.81 0.48 1.75
N ASP A 19 -3.84 1.28 1.33
CA ASP A 19 -2.72 1.67 2.19
C ASP A 19 -2.97 3.08 2.73
N ILE A 20 -3.47 3.23 3.95
CA ILE A 20 -3.66 4.54 4.59
C ILE A 20 -2.70 4.75 5.75
N ASN A 21 -1.60 3.98 5.80
CA ASN A 21 -0.58 4.15 6.82
C ASN A 21 0.04 5.55 6.67
N SER A 22 -0.03 6.33 7.74
CA SER A 22 0.11 7.78 7.71
C SER A 22 1.05 8.27 8.81
N PRO A 23 1.74 9.40 8.60
CA PRO A 23 2.42 10.10 9.68
C PRO A 23 1.43 10.48 10.78
N VAL A 24 1.93 10.44 12.02
CA VAL A 24 1.19 10.85 13.22
C VAL A 24 1.93 12.05 13.82
N GLU A 25 1.21 13.10 14.23
CA GLU A 25 1.82 14.33 14.76
C GLU A 25 2.75 14.07 15.96
N LYS A 26 2.37 13.10 16.79
CA LYS A 26 3.10 12.57 17.93
C LYS A 26 2.57 11.18 18.24
N GLU A 27 3.25 10.41 19.09
CA GLU A 27 2.73 9.12 19.57
C GLU A 27 1.33 9.27 20.19
N GLY A 28 0.38 8.44 19.75
CA GLY A 28 -1.05 8.56 20.09
C GLY A 28 -1.76 9.83 19.60
N GLY A 29 -1.10 10.61 18.73
CA GLY A 29 -1.59 11.87 18.18
C GLY A 29 -2.55 11.69 17.00
N LYS A 30 -2.92 12.80 16.36
CA LYS A 30 -3.84 12.80 15.24
C LYS A 30 -3.16 12.28 13.97
N ILE A 31 -3.95 11.61 13.13
CA ILE A 31 -3.55 11.20 11.79
C ILE A 31 -3.44 12.42 10.90
N VAL A 32 -2.28 12.57 10.26
CA VAL A 32 -2.03 13.68 9.34
C VAL A 32 -2.54 13.32 7.95
N LEU A 33 -3.44 14.15 7.42
CA LEU A 33 -3.88 14.05 6.04
C LEU A 33 -2.68 14.15 5.09
N ASN A 34 -2.56 13.19 4.18
CA ASN A 34 -1.43 13.10 3.26
C ASN A 34 -1.89 12.59 1.89
N PRO A 35 -1.02 12.65 0.87
CA PRO A 35 -1.36 12.23 -0.49
C PRO A 35 -1.86 10.79 -0.59
N ARG A 36 -1.38 9.90 0.28
CA ARG A 36 -1.77 8.49 0.27
C ARG A 36 -3.24 8.32 0.67
N ILE A 37 -3.68 8.97 1.76
CA ILE A 37 -5.11 9.00 2.14
C ILE A 37 -5.96 9.57 0.98
N LEU A 38 -5.53 10.68 0.39
CA LEU A 38 -6.27 11.32 -0.71
C LEU A 38 -6.42 10.38 -1.92
N SER A 39 -5.37 9.66 -2.30
CA SER A 39 -5.39 8.72 -3.41
C SER A 39 -6.38 7.58 -3.20
N HIS A 40 -6.33 6.89 -2.05
CA HIS A 40 -7.26 5.79 -1.78
C HIS A 40 -8.70 6.25 -1.51
N ALA A 41 -8.88 7.44 -0.94
CA ALA A 41 -10.19 8.03 -0.74
C ALA A 41 -10.95 8.19 -2.07
N ARG A 42 -10.24 8.42 -3.19
CA ARG A 42 -10.86 8.46 -4.53
C ARG A 42 -11.52 7.14 -4.90
N THR A 43 -10.83 6.01 -4.73
CA THR A 43 -11.38 4.67 -5.00
C THR A 43 -12.58 4.37 -4.11
N ILE A 44 -12.45 4.61 -2.80
CA ILE A 44 -13.52 4.37 -1.81
C ILE A 44 -14.77 5.18 -2.16
N LYS A 45 -14.59 6.48 -2.46
CA LYS A 45 -15.67 7.39 -2.81
C LYS A 45 -16.37 6.95 -4.10
N GLU A 46 -15.62 6.56 -5.12
CA GLU A 46 -16.20 6.11 -6.38
C GLU A 46 -17.08 4.86 -6.20
N LEU A 47 -16.61 3.87 -5.44
CA LEU A 47 -17.36 2.66 -5.14
C LEU A 47 -18.65 2.98 -4.37
N SER A 48 -18.56 3.80 -3.32
CA SER A 48 -19.71 4.26 -2.54
C SER A 48 -20.73 5.01 -3.41
N GLN A 49 -20.27 5.94 -4.26
CA GLN A 49 -21.14 6.70 -5.17
C GLN A 49 -21.82 5.83 -6.24
N LYS A 50 -21.19 4.72 -6.64
CA LYS A 50 -21.80 3.71 -7.52
C LYS A 50 -22.79 2.79 -6.79
N GLY A 51 -23.01 3.01 -5.48
CA GLY A 51 -23.96 2.27 -4.65
C GLY A 51 -23.41 0.96 -4.09
N ALA A 52 -22.09 0.76 -4.10
CA ALA A 52 -21.48 -0.37 -3.41
C ALA A 52 -21.51 -0.19 -1.89
N ARG A 53 -21.47 -1.31 -1.17
CA ARG A 53 -21.32 -1.36 0.29
C ARG A 53 -19.85 -1.62 0.58
N VAL A 54 -19.10 -0.58 0.93
CA VAL A 54 -17.64 -0.62 0.94
C VAL A 54 -17.09 -0.93 2.34
N VAL A 55 -16.45 -2.08 2.49
CA VAL A 55 -15.74 -2.49 3.70
C VAL A 55 -14.25 -2.25 3.50
N VAL A 56 -13.73 -1.19 4.10
CA VAL A 56 -12.33 -0.81 4.02
C VAL A 56 -11.53 -1.57 5.09
N ILE A 57 -10.45 -2.20 4.66
CA ILE A 57 -9.44 -2.80 5.54
C ILE A 57 -8.09 -2.15 5.28
N ALA A 58 -7.35 -1.83 6.34
CA ALA A 58 -6.06 -1.17 6.25
C ALA A 58 -5.18 -1.43 7.46
N HIS A 59 -4.00 -0.81 7.49
CA HIS A 59 -3.09 -0.88 8.62
C HIS A 59 -2.48 0.47 8.94
N GLN A 60 -2.01 0.61 10.18
CA GLN A 60 -1.23 1.74 10.67
C GLN A 60 -0.08 1.22 11.55
N GLY A 61 1.15 1.70 11.31
CA GLY A 61 2.35 1.31 12.08
C GLY A 61 2.64 -0.19 12.07
N ARG A 62 3.56 -0.64 12.94
CA ARG A 62 3.84 -2.06 13.20
C ARG A 62 3.90 -2.30 14.70
N LYS A 63 3.58 -3.52 15.13
CA LYS A 63 3.62 -3.90 16.54
C LYS A 63 4.98 -3.55 17.17
N GLY A 64 4.96 -2.67 18.17
CA GLY A 64 6.16 -2.15 18.85
C GLY A 64 6.61 -0.76 18.39
N ASP A 65 6.09 -0.26 17.26
CA ASP A 65 6.37 1.10 16.80
C ASP A 65 5.43 2.12 17.50
N PRO A 66 5.89 3.34 17.81
CA PRO A 66 5.08 4.39 18.44
C PRO A 66 3.85 4.82 17.61
N ASP A 67 3.85 4.53 16.31
CA ASP A 67 2.76 4.85 15.39
C ASP A 67 1.81 3.67 15.15
N PHE A 68 1.90 2.61 15.97
CA PHE A 68 0.99 1.45 15.93
C PHE A 68 -0.33 1.75 16.66
N LEU A 69 -1.28 2.30 15.92
CA LEU A 69 -2.53 2.83 16.45
C LEU A 69 -3.75 2.12 15.84
N ASP A 70 -4.92 2.36 16.44
CA ASP A 70 -6.21 2.06 15.82
C ASP A 70 -6.44 2.89 14.55
N LEU A 71 -7.51 2.57 13.80
CA LEU A 71 -7.89 3.31 12.59
C LEU A 71 -9.03 4.32 12.78
N LYS A 72 -9.39 4.67 14.03
CA LYS A 72 -10.48 5.61 14.30
C LYS A 72 -10.16 6.99 13.73
N GLY A 73 -8.94 7.47 13.94
CA GLY A 73 -8.48 8.75 13.39
C GLY A 73 -8.50 8.77 11.85
N HIS A 74 -8.20 7.63 11.21
CA HIS A 74 -8.30 7.52 9.75
C HIS A 74 -9.74 7.57 9.26
N ALA A 75 -10.70 6.97 9.98
CA ALA A 75 -12.11 7.06 9.62
C ALA A 75 -12.61 8.51 9.63
N GLU A 76 -12.22 9.30 10.65
CA GLU A 76 -12.55 10.72 10.75
C GLU A 76 -11.99 11.52 9.56
N VAL A 77 -10.69 11.34 9.26
CA VAL A 77 -10.02 12.03 8.16
C VAL A 77 -10.61 11.61 6.81
N LEU A 78 -10.78 10.31 6.57
CA LEU A 78 -11.35 9.80 5.33
C LEU A 78 -12.78 10.31 5.13
N SER A 79 -13.62 10.32 6.18
CA SER A 79 -14.99 10.83 6.10
C SER A 79 -15.03 12.29 5.64
N GLN A 80 -14.14 13.14 6.17
CA GLN A 80 -14.00 14.54 5.75
C GLN A 80 -13.59 14.66 4.27
N VAL A 81 -12.63 13.85 3.82
CA VAL A 81 -12.13 13.86 2.44
C VAL A 81 -13.21 13.40 1.45
N ILE A 82 -13.90 12.29 1.74
CA ILE A 82 -14.91 11.75 0.82
C ILE A 82 -16.22 12.53 0.87
N LYS A 83 -16.44 13.33 1.94
CA LYS A 83 -17.68 14.05 2.26
C LYS A 83 -18.88 13.10 2.40
N HIS A 84 -18.63 11.97 3.06
CA HIS A 84 -19.61 10.92 3.33
C HIS A 84 -19.25 10.25 4.67
N PRO A 85 -20.22 9.88 5.51
CA PRO A 85 -19.95 9.22 6.78
C PRO A 85 -19.17 7.91 6.58
N ILE A 86 -18.17 7.66 7.43
CA ILE A 86 -17.51 6.36 7.52
C ILE A 86 -17.74 5.83 8.92
N THR A 87 -18.32 4.64 9.02
CA THR A 87 -18.49 3.97 10.30
C THR A 87 -17.24 3.18 10.63
N PHE A 88 -16.54 3.58 11.69
CA PHE A 88 -15.42 2.82 12.24
C PHE A 88 -15.94 1.70 13.14
N ILE A 89 -15.38 0.50 12.98
CA ILE A 89 -15.67 -0.68 13.79
C ILE A 89 -14.36 -1.13 14.43
N ASP A 90 -14.27 -1.10 15.76
CA ASP A 90 -13.07 -1.50 16.54
C ASP A 90 -12.86 -3.04 16.59
N GLU A 91 -13.26 -3.72 15.51
CA GLU A 91 -13.22 -5.18 15.42
C GLU A 91 -12.94 -5.60 13.97
N LEU A 92 -11.97 -6.51 13.82
CA LEU A 92 -11.60 -7.11 12.53
C LEU A 92 -12.43 -8.35 12.19
N VAL A 93 -12.71 -9.14 13.21
CA VAL A 93 -13.36 -10.46 13.15
C VAL A 93 -14.28 -10.60 14.36
N GLY A 94 -15.39 -11.32 14.20
CA GLY A 94 -16.38 -11.46 15.26
C GLY A 94 -17.74 -10.81 14.94
N PRO A 95 -18.66 -10.82 15.93
CA PRO A 95 -20.07 -10.53 15.70
C PRO A 95 -20.33 -9.06 15.37
N ARG A 96 -19.57 -8.09 15.89
CA ARG A 96 -19.78 -6.67 15.58
C ARG A 96 -19.33 -6.35 14.17
N ALA A 97 -18.17 -6.88 13.74
CA ALA A 97 -17.70 -6.75 12.35
C ALA A 97 -18.71 -7.36 11.37
N LYS A 98 -19.17 -8.60 11.61
CA LYS A 98 -20.16 -9.27 10.75
C LYS A 98 -21.49 -8.51 10.70
N ALA A 99 -22.00 -8.09 11.85
CA ALA A 99 -23.25 -7.35 11.92
C ALA A 99 -23.16 -6.00 11.21
N ALA A 100 -22.05 -5.28 11.35
CA ALA A 100 -21.82 -4.01 10.65
C ALA A 100 -21.86 -4.22 9.13
N ILE A 101 -21.16 -5.24 8.62
CA ILE A 101 -21.10 -5.55 7.17
C ILE A 101 -22.46 -6.02 6.63
N GLN A 102 -23.17 -6.88 7.37
CA GLN A 102 -24.46 -7.42 6.93
C GLN A 102 -25.56 -6.35 6.88
N ASN A 103 -25.51 -5.36 7.78
CA ASN A 103 -26.51 -4.30 7.87
C ASN A 103 -26.21 -3.07 7.00
N MET A 104 -25.13 -3.08 6.21
CA MET A 104 -24.79 -1.99 5.31
C MET A 104 -25.90 -1.77 4.27
N LYS A 105 -26.21 -0.49 4.03
CA LYS A 105 -27.04 0.00 2.95
C LYS A 105 -26.17 0.40 1.77
N ASP A 106 -26.77 0.44 0.59
CA ASP A 106 -26.07 0.81 -0.65
C ASP A 106 -25.44 2.20 -0.50
N GLY A 107 -24.13 2.29 -0.78
CA GLY A 107 -23.33 3.50 -0.60
C GLY A 107 -22.63 3.62 0.75
N ASP A 108 -23.01 2.82 1.77
CA ASP A 108 -22.36 2.87 3.07
C ASP A 108 -20.86 2.50 2.98
N VAL A 109 -20.07 3.14 3.83
CA VAL A 109 -18.64 2.86 3.99
C VAL A 109 -18.35 2.51 5.44
N VAL A 110 -17.76 1.34 5.65
CA VAL A 110 -17.29 0.85 6.95
C VAL A 110 -15.78 0.73 6.90
N LEU A 111 -15.09 1.22 7.93
CA LEU A 111 -13.66 0.97 8.15
C LEU A 111 -13.52 0.02 9.33
N LEU A 112 -12.93 -1.15 9.09
CA LEU A 112 -12.57 -2.06 10.17
C LEU A 112 -11.29 -1.61 10.87
N GLU A 113 -11.00 -2.22 12.01
CA GLU A 113 -9.80 -1.96 12.80
C GLU A 113 -8.49 -2.28 12.03
N ASN A 114 -7.35 -1.87 12.59
CA ASN A 114 -6.02 -2.09 12.05
C ASN A 114 -5.70 -3.59 11.88
N VAL A 115 -5.63 -4.08 10.64
CA VAL A 115 -5.42 -5.52 10.33
C VAL A 115 -4.17 -6.11 10.99
N ARG A 116 -3.17 -5.29 11.34
CA ARG A 116 -1.96 -5.75 12.03
C ARG A 116 -2.17 -6.04 13.52
N PHE A 117 -3.35 -5.81 14.07
CA PHE A 117 -3.75 -6.30 15.41
C PHE A 117 -3.96 -7.82 15.41
N LEU A 118 -4.22 -8.42 14.25
CA LEU A 118 -4.21 -9.86 14.08
C LEU A 118 -2.77 -10.36 13.87
N ASP A 119 -2.31 -11.25 14.75
CA ASP A 119 -0.98 -11.85 14.59
C ASP A 119 -0.87 -12.69 13.29
N ASP A 120 -1.98 -13.26 12.82
CA ASP A 120 -2.08 -14.04 11.58
C ASP A 120 -2.21 -13.18 10.31
N GLU A 121 -2.17 -11.85 10.40
CA GLU A 121 -2.03 -10.97 9.23
C GLU A 121 -0.70 -11.20 8.51
N THR A 122 0.36 -11.48 9.28
CA THR A 122 1.74 -11.64 8.78
C THR A 122 2.29 -13.05 8.93
N LYS A 123 1.56 -13.93 9.61
CA LYS A 123 2.02 -15.28 9.97
C LYS A 123 1.05 -16.34 9.46
N GLY A 124 1.58 -17.53 9.22
CA GLY A 124 0.77 -18.68 8.82
C GLY A 124 0.27 -18.58 7.37
N ASN A 125 -0.81 -19.29 7.09
CA ASN A 125 -1.42 -19.31 5.76
C ASN A 125 -2.44 -18.18 5.64
N ALA A 126 -2.20 -17.25 4.72
CA ALA A 126 -3.06 -16.10 4.44
C ALA A 126 -4.53 -16.49 4.18
N GLU A 127 -4.79 -17.60 3.50
CA GLU A 127 -6.14 -18.08 3.19
C GLU A 127 -6.90 -18.60 4.42
N GLU A 128 -6.14 -19.04 5.43
CA GLU A 128 -6.66 -19.65 6.66
C GLU A 128 -6.75 -18.66 7.82
N SER A 129 -6.32 -17.41 7.61
CA SER A 129 -6.40 -16.33 8.58
C SER A 129 -7.84 -16.04 9.01
N ALA A 130 -7.99 -15.56 10.25
CA ALA A 130 -9.27 -15.26 10.85
C ALA A 130 -10.06 -14.25 9.99
N ILE A 131 -9.41 -13.18 9.52
CA ILE A 131 -10.07 -12.14 8.73
C ILE A 131 -10.61 -12.69 7.40
N VAL A 132 -9.86 -13.56 6.73
CA VAL A 132 -10.31 -14.15 5.46
C VAL A 132 -11.47 -15.12 5.71
N LYS A 133 -11.35 -15.99 6.72
CA LYS A 133 -12.41 -16.95 7.06
C LYS A 133 -13.73 -16.30 7.44
N GLU A 134 -13.67 -15.17 8.15
CA GLU A 134 -14.87 -14.54 8.68
C GLU A 134 -15.48 -13.48 7.75
N ILE A 135 -14.65 -12.74 7.01
CA ILE A 135 -15.10 -11.59 6.21
C ILE A 135 -15.27 -11.94 4.73
N ALA A 136 -14.44 -12.82 4.16
CA ALA A 136 -14.57 -13.19 2.75
C ALA A 136 -15.96 -13.77 2.38
N PRO A 137 -16.62 -14.60 3.21
CA PRO A 137 -17.98 -15.09 2.93
C PRO A 137 -19.05 -13.98 2.86
N LEU A 138 -18.75 -12.80 3.41
CA LEU A 138 -19.65 -11.65 3.39
C LEU A 138 -19.38 -10.72 2.19
N ALA A 139 -18.34 -10.96 1.40
CA ALA A 139 -17.94 -10.11 0.29
C ALA A 139 -18.41 -10.70 -1.05
N ASP A 140 -18.89 -9.83 -1.94
CA ASP A 140 -19.13 -10.16 -3.34
C ASP A 140 -17.85 -9.99 -4.18
N TYR A 141 -17.05 -8.96 -3.85
CA TYR A 141 -15.78 -8.66 -4.50
C TYR A 141 -14.70 -8.27 -3.50
N PHE A 142 -13.45 -8.60 -3.85
CA PHE A 142 -12.27 -8.07 -3.17
C PHE A 142 -11.53 -7.10 -4.08
N PHE A 143 -11.16 -5.94 -3.55
CA PHE A 143 -10.34 -4.96 -4.26
C PHE A 143 -9.01 -4.80 -3.54
N LEU A 144 -7.91 -4.94 -4.26
CA LEU A 144 -6.61 -4.45 -3.81
C LEU A 144 -6.37 -3.10 -4.47
N ASP A 145 -6.16 -2.07 -3.67
CA ASP A 145 -5.94 -0.71 -4.15
C ASP A 145 -4.58 -0.18 -3.72
N ALA A 146 -3.57 -1.02 -3.47
CA ALA A 146 -2.26 -0.54 -3.05
C ALA A 146 -1.12 -1.45 -3.56
N LEU A 147 -0.29 -0.96 -4.49
CA LEU A 147 0.91 -1.69 -4.92
C LEU A 147 1.95 -1.76 -3.80
N SER A 148 1.99 -0.74 -2.92
CA SER A 148 2.92 -0.63 -1.79
C SER A 148 2.90 -1.84 -0.85
N VAL A 149 1.81 -2.60 -0.82
CA VAL A 149 1.67 -3.84 -0.02
C VAL A 149 1.55 -5.10 -0.87
N ALA A 150 1.38 -4.97 -2.20
CA ALA A 150 1.14 -6.09 -3.10
C ALA A 150 2.29 -7.12 -3.16
N HIS A 151 3.50 -6.71 -2.79
CA HIS A 151 4.67 -7.61 -2.69
C HIS A 151 4.67 -8.50 -1.44
N ARG A 152 3.65 -8.39 -0.57
CA ARG A 152 3.57 -9.09 0.72
C ARG A 152 2.51 -10.18 0.68
N GLY A 153 2.88 -11.39 1.12
CA GLY A 153 1.96 -12.51 1.29
C GLY A 153 1.05 -12.41 2.52
N HIS A 154 0.65 -11.21 2.91
CA HIS A 154 -0.18 -10.98 4.09
C HIS A 154 -1.63 -11.41 3.86
N ALA A 155 -2.33 -11.79 4.93
CA ALA A 155 -3.72 -12.22 4.90
C ALA A 155 -4.64 -11.22 4.18
N SER A 156 -4.61 -9.95 4.59
CA SER A 156 -5.44 -8.88 4.02
C SER A 156 -5.10 -8.50 2.57
N VAL A 157 -3.98 -8.98 2.03
CA VAL A 157 -3.51 -8.65 0.67
C VAL A 157 -3.80 -9.78 -0.29
N VAL A 158 -3.41 -11.01 0.05
CA VAL A 158 -3.50 -12.16 -0.87
C VAL A 158 -4.59 -13.16 -0.49
N GLY A 159 -4.99 -13.24 0.79
CA GLY A 159 -5.88 -14.30 1.27
C GLY A 159 -7.29 -14.22 0.69
N PHE A 160 -7.84 -13.01 0.53
CA PHE A 160 -9.16 -12.81 -0.09
C PHE A 160 -9.21 -13.21 -1.55
N THR A 161 -8.09 -13.07 -2.28
CA THR A 161 -8.05 -13.31 -3.75
C THR A 161 -8.34 -14.75 -4.15
N LYS A 162 -8.20 -15.67 -3.20
CA LYS A 162 -8.45 -17.10 -3.38
C LYS A 162 -9.89 -17.51 -3.07
N LYS A 163 -10.65 -16.64 -2.42
CA LYS A 163 -12.03 -16.91 -1.95
C LYS A 163 -13.08 -16.08 -2.69
N VAL A 164 -12.71 -14.89 -3.18
CA VAL A 164 -13.67 -13.92 -3.75
C VAL A 164 -13.11 -13.35 -5.06
N PRO A 165 -13.95 -13.15 -6.10
CA PRO A 165 -13.50 -12.51 -7.34
C PRO A 165 -12.86 -11.15 -7.04
N SER A 166 -11.68 -10.94 -7.64
CA SER A 166 -10.82 -9.80 -7.28
C SER A 166 -10.64 -8.81 -8.43
N ALA A 167 -10.50 -7.54 -8.06
CA ALA A 167 -10.18 -6.45 -8.97
C ALA A 167 -9.16 -5.49 -8.35
N ALA A 168 -8.59 -4.63 -9.20
CA ALA A 168 -7.75 -3.53 -8.76
C ALA A 168 -8.59 -2.27 -8.53
N GLY A 169 -8.28 -1.56 -7.45
CA GLY A 169 -8.71 -0.18 -7.28
C GLY A 169 -7.93 0.77 -8.20
N ARG A 170 -8.24 2.07 -8.13
CA ARG A 170 -7.66 3.08 -9.01
C ARG A 170 -6.15 3.24 -8.79
N VAL A 171 -5.70 3.27 -7.53
CA VAL A 171 -4.28 3.47 -7.19
C VAL A 171 -3.46 2.29 -7.71
N LEU A 172 -3.86 1.05 -7.42
CA LEU A 172 -3.14 -0.12 -7.91
C LEU A 172 -3.09 -0.15 -9.45
N LYS A 173 -4.22 0.14 -10.12
CA LYS A 173 -4.27 0.18 -11.58
C LYS A 173 -3.33 1.24 -12.16
N GLU A 174 -3.35 2.46 -11.61
CA GLU A 174 -2.51 3.56 -12.06
C GLU A 174 -1.02 3.25 -11.86
N GLU A 175 -0.65 2.64 -10.73
CA GLU A 175 0.73 2.26 -10.45
C GLU A 175 1.21 1.14 -11.38
N VAL A 176 0.39 0.11 -11.63
CA VAL A 176 0.71 -0.97 -12.58
C VAL A 176 0.82 -0.42 -14.01
N ASP A 177 -0.10 0.44 -14.43
CA ASP A 177 -0.05 1.06 -15.77
C ASP A 177 1.19 1.91 -15.97
N ALA A 178 1.62 2.64 -14.93
CA ALA A 178 2.85 3.40 -14.96
C ALA A 178 4.07 2.49 -15.12
N LEU A 179 4.10 1.35 -14.41
CA LEU A 179 5.16 0.36 -14.54
C LEU A 179 5.16 -0.30 -15.92
N ASP A 180 4.00 -0.70 -16.45
CA ASP A 180 3.90 -1.31 -17.79
C ASP A 180 4.41 -0.36 -18.88
N LYS A 181 4.06 0.93 -18.81
CA LYS A 181 4.59 1.95 -19.73
C LYS A 181 6.12 2.06 -19.67
N ILE A 182 6.70 1.98 -18.47
CA ILE A 182 8.15 1.98 -18.28
C ILE A 182 8.73 0.69 -18.87
N MET A 183 8.12 -0.46 -18.60
CA MET A 183 8.58 -1.76 -19.10
C MET A 183 8.51 -1.87 -20.62
N ASP A 184 7.59 -1.18 -21.30
CA ASP A 184 7.48 -1.18 -22.76
C ASP A 184 8.36 -0.15 -23.46
N SER A 185 8.79 0.89 -22.73
CA SER A 185 9.66 1.92 -23.28
C SER A 185 11.08 1.40 -23.56
N LYS A 186 11.72 2.02 -24.56
CA LYS A 186 13.13 1.83 -24.92
C LYS A 186 13.96 3.11 -24.78
N ASP A 187 13.32 4.23 -24.46
CA ASP A 187 13.97 5.52 -24.27
C ASP A 187 13.67 6.01 -22.85
N ILE A 188 14.40 5.45 -21.88
CA ILE A 188 14.17 5.73 -20.47
C ILE A 188 15.46 6.30 -19.86
N THR A 189 15.28 7.43 -19.19
CA THR A 189 16.30 7.99 -18.30
C THR A 189 15.89 7.72 -16.87
N PHE A 190 16.70 6.95 -16.15
CA PHE A 190 16.49 6.69 -14.73
C PHE A 190 17.21 7.72 -13.88
N VAL A 191 16.57 8.15 -12.80
CA VAL A 191 17.18 9.00 -11.77
C VAL A 191 17.18 8.23 -10.46
N PHE A 192 18.36 7.76 -10.05
CA PHE A 192 18.56 7.01 -8.81
C PHE A 192 19.07 7.94 -7.71
N GLY A 193 18.55 7.80 -6.50
CA GLY A 193 18.96 8.59 -5.34
C GLY A 193 18.76 7.84 -4.04
N GLY A 194 18.72 8.59 -2.94
CA GLY A 194 18.49 8.03 -1.61
C GLY A 194 19.76 7.60 -0.87
N SER A 195 19.56 6.92 0.26
CA SER A 195 20.60 6.55 1.22
C SER A 195 20.95 5.06 1.25
N LYS A 196 20.26 4.24 0.44
CA LYS A 196 20.42 2.79 0.33
C LYS A 196 20.89 2.40 -1.06
N PRO A 197 22.20 2.51 -1.34
CA PRO A 197 22.73 2.26 -2.67
C PRO A 197 22.56 0.81 -3.13
N GLU A 198 22.50 -0.16 -2.22
CA GLU A 198 22.40 -1.59 -2.54
C GLU A 198 21.13 -1.93 -3.33
N ASP A 199 19.98 -1.43 -2.86
CA ASP A 199 18.69 -1.65 -3.50
C ASP A 199 18.69 -1.05 -4.92
N SER A 200 19.33 0.11 -5.07
CA SER A 200 19.41 0.83 -6.35
C SER A 200 20.36 0.15 -7.34
N LEU A 201 21.51 -0.34 -6.88
CA LEU A 201 22.51 -1.01 -7.72
C LEU A 201 21.96 -2.30 -8.34
N GLY A 202 21.18 -3.09 -7.58
CA GLY A 202 20.57 -4.32 -8.09
C GLY A 202 19.59 -4.05 -9.22
N ILE A 203 18.70 -3.05 -9.05
CA ILE A 203 17.74 -2.64 -10.07
C ILE A 203 18.46 -2.08 -11.30
N MET A 204 19.43 -1.19 -11.07
CA MET A 204 20.21 -0.57 -12.14
C MET A 204 20.94 -1.62 -12.97
N LYS A 205 21.65 -2.57 -12.33
CA LYS A 205 22.34 -3.65 -13.04
C LYS A 205 21.38 -4.44 -13.92
N LYS A 206 20.26 -4.91 -13.35
CA LYS A 206 19.26 -5.67 -14.10
C LYS A 206 18.74 -4.90 -15.32
N TRP A 207 18.40 -3.62 -15.16
CA TRP A 207 17.79 -2.85 -16.25
C TRP A 207 18.81 -2.38 -17.28
N MET A 208 20.09 -2.25 -16.91
CA MET A 208 21.19 -2.11 -17.86
C MET A 208 21.37 -3.40 -18.67
N ASP A 209 21.41 -4.56 -18.00
CA ASP A 209 21.55 -5.88 -18.65
C ASP A 209 20.37 -6.15 -19.62
N ASP A 210 19.16 -5.74 -19.24
CA ASP A 210 17.94 -5.84 -20.07
C ASP A 210 17.88 -4.78 -21.20
N GLY A 211 18.89 -3.92 -21.33
CA GLY A 211 18.97 -2.87 -22.36
C GLY A 211 17.90 -1.78 -22.24
N LYS A 212 17.33 -1.59 -21.04
CA LYS A 212 16.23 -0.65 -20.77
C LYS A 212 16.69 0.75 -20.39
N ILE A 213 17.92 0.89 -19.91
CA ILE A 213 18.47 2.17 -19.48
C ILE A 213 19.23 2.82 -20.64
N LYS A 214 18.71 3.96 -21.14
CA LYS A 214 19.46 4.80 -22.09
C LYS A 214 20.40 5.74 -21.34
N ASN A 215 19.89 6.36 -20.27
CA ASN A 215 20.68 7.19 -19.37
C ASN A 215 20.38 6.82 -17.92
N ALA A 216 21.40 6.81 -17.06
CA ALA A 216 21.24 6.72 -15.62
C ALA A 216 21.86 7.97 -14.98
N LEU A 217 21.04 8.75 -14.29
CA LEU A 217 21.47 9.85 -13.45
C LEU A 217 21.49 9.35 -12.00
N VAL A 218 22.58 9.58 -11.29
CA VAL A 218 22.76 9.13 -9.91
C VAL A 218 22.99 10.32 -8.98
N GLY A 219 22.36 10.28 -7.82
CA GLY A 219 22.51 11.27 -6.75
C GLY A 219 22.48 10.62 -5.37
N GLY A 220 22.52 11.45 -4.33
CA GLY A 220 22.55 10.96 -2.94
C GLY A 220 23.79 10.12 -2.62
N VAL A 221 23.64 9.14 -1.73
CA VAL A 221 24.76 8.26 -1.32
C VAL A 221 25.27 7.45 -2.50
N LEU A 222 24.38 7.02 -3.40
CA LEU A 222 24.76 6.31 -4.62
C LEU A 222 25.62 7.18 -5.53
N GLY A 223 25.26 8.45 -5.73
CA GLY A 223 26.06 9.39 -6.53
C GLY A 223 27.47 9.59 -5.96
N ILE A 224 27.59 9.74 -4.64
CA ILE A 224 28.90 9.85 -3.97
C ILE A 224 29.72 8.57 -4.18
N LEU A 225 29.09 7.40 -4.10
CA LEU A 225 29.75 6.12 -4.35
C LEU A 225 30.29 6.05 -5.79
N PHE A 226 29.50 6.42 -6.79
CA PHE A 226 29.94 6.47 -8.20
C PHE A 226 31.07 7.48 -8.43
N LEU A 227 31.01 8.67 -7.80
CA LEU A 227 32.10 9.65 -7.86
C LEU A 227 33.40 9.08 -7.26
N LYS A 228 33.31 8.38 -6.12
CA LYS A 228 34.48 7.71 -5.53
C LYS A 228 35.00 6.59 -6.44
N ALA A 229 34.12 5.80 -7.04
CA ALA A 229 34.45 4.74 -8.01
C ALA A 229 35.22 5.29 -9.22
N SER A 230 34.85 6.49 -9.69
CA SER A 230 35.53 7.17 -10.81
C SER A 230 36.85 7.83 -10.40
N GLY A 231 37.32 7.66 -9.17
CA GLY A 231 38.56 8.23 -8.65
C GLY A 231 38.44 9.68 -8.16
N ALA A 232 37.23 10.25 -8.07
CA ALA A 232 37.06 11.59 -7.54
C ALA A 232 37.28 11.63 -6.02
N ASN A 233 37.86 12.72 -5.53
CA ASN A 233 37.96 12.98 -4.10
C ASN A 233 36.60 13.45 -3.56
N VAL A 234 36.00 12.65 -2.68
CA VAL A 234 34.68 12.92 -2.06
C VAL A 234 34.79 13.51 -0.64
N GLY A 235 36.00 13.84 -0.18
CA GLY A 235 36.26 14.48 1.11
C GLY A 235 35.65 13.74 2.29
N LYS A 236 34.98 14.47 3.18
CA LYS A 236 34.35 13.93 4.40
C LYS A 236 33.29 12.85 4.12
N SER A 237 32.76 12.77 2.91
CA SER A 237 31.81 11.72 2.54
C SER A 237 32.46 10.34 2.48
N GLU A 238 33.79 10.24 2.39
CA GLU A 238 34.51 8.96 2.41
C GLU A 238 34.37 8.23 3.75
N GLU A 239 34.51 8.96 4.87
CA GLU A 239 34.28 8.42 6.22
C GLU A 239 32.84 7.91 6.37
N PHE A 240 31.87 8.63 5.79
CA PHE A 240 30.49 8.20 5.76
C PHE A 240 30.31 6.90 4.96
N LEU A 241 30.89 6.79 3.75
CA LEU A 241 30.84 5.56 2.96
C LEU A 241 31.50 4.38 3.70
N ALA A 242 32.64 4.61 4.35
CA ALA A 242 33.33 3.61 5.17
C ALA A 242 32.46 3.14 6.34
N SER A 243 31.83 4.08 7.07
CA SER A 243 30.95 3.78 8.20
C SER A 243 29.73 2.93 7.83
N LYS A 244 29.36 2.93 6.54
CA LYS A 244 28.27 2.15 5.96
C LYS A 244 28.74 0.87 5.28
N GLY A 245 30.04 0.56 5.28
CA GLY A 245 30.60 -0.61 4.61
C GLY A 245 30.49 -0.56 3.08
N LEU A 246 30.33 0.65 2.49
CA LEU A 246 30.07 0.80 1.07
C LEU A 246 31.33 0.81 0.22
N LEU A 247 32.49 1.11 0.81
CA LEU A 247 33.77 1.12 0.10
C LEU A 247 34.20 -0.28 -0.36
N GLU A 248 33.73 -1.34 0.30
CA GLU A 248 33.99 -2.73 -0.07
C GLU A 248 33.24 -3.16 -1.35
N LYS A 249 32.35 -2.31 -1.86
CA LYS A 249 31.53 -2.57 -3.05
C LYS A 249 32.01 -1.84 -4.31
N LEU A 250 33.06 -1.04 -4.18
CA LEU A 250 33.76 -0.39 -5.29
C LEU A 250 34.72 -1.37 -5.97
#